data_AF-A0A1Q9K3L0-F1
#
_entry.id   AF-A0A1Q9K3L0-F1
#
_cell.length_a   1.000
_cell.length_b   1.000
_cell.length_c   1.000
_cell.angle_alpha   90.00
_cell.angle_beta   90.00
_cell.angle_gamma   90.00
#
_symmetry.space_group_name_H-M   'P 1'
#
loop_
_entity.id
_entity.type
_entity.pdbx_description
1 polymer ?
#
loop_
_entity_poly.entity_id
_entity_poly.type
_entity_poly.pdbx_seq_one_letter_code
_entity_poly.pdbx_strand_id
1 'polypeptide(L)'
;MTSQNARAYCRRFQKEVTTIFPFKGKKEKEYLEHLQMEIEGYVEEFPGNSYEEMLTYIGTPKDVVESYFQHVDNDYLLSHMKKSRYIRNALAVIVGMLLILCVYRGALIYQSYRAAENATITEIETTIEEE
;
A
#
# COMPACT_ATOMS: atom_id res chain seq x y z
N MET A 1 28.18 21.26 1.46
CA MET A 1 27.13 22.01 2.21
C MET A 1 25.84 22.13 1.40
N THR A 2 25.91 22.32 0.07
CA THR A 2 24.74 22.40 -0.84
C THR A 2 23.85 21.15 -0.85
N SER A 3 24.43 19.95 -0.96
CA SER A 3 23.64 18.70 -1.02
C SER A 3 22.87 18.36 0.26
N GLN A 4 23.28 18.88 1.42
CA GLN A 4 22.58 18.65 2.69
C GLN A 4 21.30 19.49 2.78
N ASN A 5 21.35 20.74 2.32
CA ASN A 5 20.20 21.64 2.27
C ASN A 5 19.18 21.15 1.24
N ALA A 6 19.63 20.72 0.06
CA ALA A 6 18.77 20.17 -0.98
C ALA A 6 17.97 18.95 -0.47
N ARG A 7 18.64 18.01 0.19
CA ARG A 7 17.98 16.84 0.80
C ARG A 7 16.95 17.22 1.88
N ALA A 8 17.23 18.25 2.67
CA ALA A 8 16.30 18.73 3.69
C ALA A 8 15.04 19.35 3.04
N TYR A 9 15.22 20.14 1.98
CA TYR A 9 14.12 20.78 1.24
C TYR A 9 13.28 19.73 0.49
N CYS A 10 13.91 18.81 -0.24
CA CYS A 10 13.23 17.68 -0.90
C CYS A 10 12.43 16.85 0.10
N ARG A 11 13.00 16.53 1.28
CA ARG A 11 12.30 15.74 2.30
C ARG A 11 11.09 16.47 2.87
N ARG A 12 11.20 17.78 3.13
CA ARG A 12 10.09 18.60 3.63
C ARG A 12 8.99 18.70 2.57
N PHE A 13 9.37 19.05 1.35
CA PHE A 13 8.47 19.21 0.23
C PHE A 13 7.70 17.92 -0.10
N GLN A 14 8.39 16.77 -0.17
CA GLN A 14 7.73 15.48 -0.37
C GLN A 14 6.72 15.15 0.73
N LYS A 15 7.03 15.47 1.99
CA LYS A 15 6.12 15.20 3.11
C LYS A 15 4.83 16.01 2.98
N GLU A 16 4.95 17.27 2.59
CA GLU A 16 3.81 18.16 2.36
C GLU A 16 2.99 17.69 1.15
N VAL A 17 3.64 17.40 0.02
CA VAL A 17 2.97 16.92 -1.20
C VAL A 17 2.30 15.55 -1.00
N THR A 18 2.96 14.59 -0.36
CA THR A 18 2.38 13.26 -0.11
C THR A 18 1.22 13.25 0.89
N THR A 19 1.03 14.33 1.65
CA THR A 19 -0.15 14.52 2.51
C THR A 19 -1.36 14.97 1.68
N ILE A 20 -1.12 15.71 0.59
CA ILE A 20 -2.16 16.26 -0.29
C ILE A 20 -2.52 15.25 -1.39
N PHE A 21 -1.56 14.44 -1.85
CA PHE A 21 -1.81 13.44 -2.89
C PHE A 21 -2.78 12.35 -2.41
N PRO A 22 -3.92 12.16 -3.10
CA PRO A 22 -4.86 11.09 -2.75
C PRO A 22 -4.34 9.69 -3.10
N PHE A 23 -3.38 9.58 -4.02
CA PHE A 23 -2.86 8.30 -4.54
C PHE A 23 -1.34 8.35 -4.75
N LYS A 24 -0.67 7.21 -4.54
CA LYS A 24 0.79 7.05 -4.73
C LYS A 24 1.05 5.96 -5.77
N GLY A 25 0.77 6.25 -7.03
CA GLY A 25 1.02 5.35 -8.15
C GLY A 25 2.39 5.56 -8.80
N LYS A 26 2.65 4.83 -9.89
CA LYS A 26 3.94 4.89 -10.60
C LYS A 26 4.18 6.25 -11.27
N LYS A 27 3.15 6.86 -11.87
CA LYS A 27 3.31 8.16 -12.55
C LYS A 27 3.48 9.30 -11.55
N GLU A 28 2.82 9.22 -10.40
CA GLU A 28 2.97 10.18 -9.31
C GLU A 28 4.39 10.10 -8.75
N LYS A 29 4.93 8.89 -8.61
CA LYS A 29 6.32 8.70 -8.19
C LYS A 29 7.31 9.31 -9.19
N GLU A 30 7.13 9.04 -10.48
CA GLU A 30 7.97 9.59 -11.55
C GLU A 30 7.91 11.12 -11.60
N TYR A 31 6.71 11.69 -11.47
CA TYR A 31 6.53 13.14 -11.39
C TYR A 31 7.25 13.75 -10.17
N LEU A 32 7.13 13.13 -8.99
CA LEU A 32 7.83 13.59 -7.80
C LEU A 32 9.36 13.42 -7.89
N GLU A 33 9.85 12.44 -8.65
CA GLU A 33 11.29 12.27 -8.93
C GLU A 33 11.81 13.39 -9.84
N HIS A 34 11.05 13.75 -10.88
CA HIS A 34 11.38 14.92 -11.70
C HIS A 34 11.43 16.21 -10.88
N LEU A 35 10.43 16.41 -10.03
CA LEU A 35 10.37 17.61 -9.19
C LEU A 35 11.52 17.66 -8.17
N GLN A 36 11.97 16.51 -7.64
CA GLN A 36 13.16 16.47 -6.80
C GLN A 36 14.42 16.95 -7.52
N MET A 37 14.59 16.54 -8.79
CA MET A 37 15.72 16.99 -9.59
C MET A 37 15.68 18.51 -9.83
N GLU A 38 14.50 19.09 -10.03
CA GLU A 38 14.33 20.55 -10.13
C GLU A 38 14.68 21.28 -8.83
N ILE A 39 14.27 20.73 -7.67
CA ILE A 39 14.61 21.27 -6.35
C ILE A 39 16.12 21.21 -6.11
N GLU A 40 16.75 20.08 -6.45
CA GLU A 40 18.19 19.91 -6.31
C GLU A 40 18.95 20.91 -7.19
N GLY A 41 18.54 21.09 -8.45
CA GLY A 41 19.10 22.10 -9.34
C GLY A 41 18.95 23.53 -8.80
N TYR A 42 17.78 23.88 -8.27
CA TYR A 42 17.54 25.19 -7.67
C TYR A 42 18.45 25.46 -6.46
N VAL A 43 18.62 24.49 -5.57
CA VAL A 43 19.45 24.64 -4.37
C VAL A 43 20.95 24.66 -4.70
N GLU A 44 21.36 24.02 -5.78
CA GLU A 44 22.73 24.13 -6.30
C GLU A 44 23.02 25.51 -6.89
N GLU A 45 22.07 26.08 -7.64
CA GLU A 45 22.18 27.40 -8.24
C GLU A 45 22.07 28.53 -7.20
N PHE A 46 21.23 28.34 -6.17
CA PHE A 46 20.97 29.33 -5.12
C PHE A 46 21.16 28.75 -3.70
N PRO A 47 22.39 28.49 -3.26
CA PRO A 47 22.69 27.77 -2.02
C PRO A 47 22.33 28.53 -0.72
N GLY A 48 22.06 29.83 -0.83
CA GLY A 48 21.67 30.69 0.29
C GLY A 48 20.17 31.00 0.36
N ASN A 49 19.38 30.57 -0.63
CA ASN A 49 17.95 30.87 -0.66
C ASN A 49 17.18 30.02 0.35
N SER A 50 16.16 30.63 0.92
CA SER A 50 15.26 30.01 1.88
C SER A 50 14.29 29.04 1.21
N TYR A 51 13.66 28.19 2.02
CA TYR A 51 12.61 27.27 1.56
C TYR A 51 11.41 28.01 0.93
N GLU A 52 11.05 29.21 1.41
CA GLU A 52 9.91 29.96 0.86
C GLU A 52 10.20 30.55 -0.53
N GLU A 53 11.44 30.98 -0.78
CA GLU A 53 11.86 31.43 -2.11
C GLU A 53 11.85 30.27 -3.11
N MET A 54 12.27 29.07 -2.67
CA MET A 54 12.15 27.84 -3.46
C MET A 54 10.69 27.54 -3.82
N LEU A 55 9.76 27.66 -2.87
CA LEU A 55 8.32 27.46 -3.14
C LEU A 55 7.76 28.50 -4.12
N THR A 56 8.31 29.70 -4.16
CA THR A 56 7.89 30.75 -5.10
C THR A 56 8.35 30.44 -6.53
N TYR A 57 9.52 29.82 -6.68
CA TYR A 57 10.07 29.41 -7.98
C TYR A 57 9.45 28.13 -8.53
N ILE A 58 9.34 27.10 -7.69
CA ILE A 58 8.88 25.75 -8.08
C ILE A 58 7.35 25.61 -7.97
N GLY A 59 6.74 26.41 -7.09
CA GLY A 59 5.32 26.31 -6.74
C GLY A 59 5.12 25.68 -5.37
N THR A 60 4.00 26.02 -4.72
CA THR A 60 3.67 25.39 -3.44
C THR A 60 3.29 23.92 -3.65
N PRO A 61 3.39 23.08 -2.60
CA PRO A 61 2.91 21.70 -2.67
C PRO A 61 1.49 21.56 -3.23
N LYS A 62 0.62 22.55 -2.99
CA LYS A 62 -0.75 22.57 -3.50
C LYS A 62 -0.79 22.88 -4.99
N ASP A 63 -0.05 23.89 -5.45
CA ASP A 63 -0.03 24.31 -6.86
C ASP A 63 0.55 23.21 -7.75
N VAL A 64 1.60 22.54 -7.28
CA VAL A 64 2.21 21.40 -7.95
C VAL A 64 1.22 20.24 -8.10
N VAL A 65 0.47 19.92 -7.03
CA VAL A 65 -0.57 18.87 -7.09
C VAL A 65 -1.69 19.25 -8.05
N GLU A 66 -2.14 20.51 -8.01
CA GLU A 66 -3.20 21.00 -8.89
C GLU A 66 -2.77 20.98 -10.36
N SER A 67 -1.57 21.47 -10.66
CA SER A 67 -0.98 21.41 -11.99
C SER A 67 -0.86 19.97 -12.48
N TYR A 68 -0.41 19.04 -11.62
CA TYR A 68 -0.36 17.62 -11.97
C TYR A 68 -1.73 17.07 -12.38
N PHE A 69 -2.79 17.35 -11.61
CA PHE A 69 -4.14 16.86 -11.92
C PHE A 69 -4.78 17.55 -13.13
N GLN A 70 -4.43 18.81 -13.42
CA GLN A 70 -4.89 19.52 -14.62
C GLN A 70 -4.27 18.95 -15.90
N HIS A 71 -3.02 18.48 -15.83
CA HIS A 71 -2.28 17.96 -16.99
C HIS A 71 -2.31 16.44 -17.11
N VAL A 72 -2.79 15.72 -16.09
CA VAL A 72 -2.96 14.27 -16.14
C VAL A 72 -4.16 13.91 -17.02
N ASP A 73 -3.94 13.03 -17.99
CA ASP A 73 -5.00 12.52 -18.87
C ASP A 73 -6.17 11.91 -18.08
N ASN A 74 -7.39 12.25 -18.48
CA ASN A 74 -8.62 11.68 -17.92
C ASN A 74 -8.63 10.15 -17.95
N ASP A 75 -8.08 9.52 -19.00
CA ASP A 75 -7.98 8.07 -19.11
C ASP A 75 -7.09 7.45 -18.03
N TYR A 76 -6.04 8.16 -17.60
CA TYR A 76 -5.21 7.73 -16.48
C TYR A 76 -5.99 7.77 -15.16
N LEU A 77 -6.75 8.85 -14.89
CA LEU A 77 -7.62 8.97 -13.72
C LEU A 77 -8.69 7.87 -13.68
N LEU A 78 -9.38 7.65 -14.81
CA LEU A 78 -10.39 6.59 -14.96
C LEU A 78 -9.79 5.19 -14.75
N SER A 79 -8.58 4.93 -15.27
CA SER A 79 -7.90 3.64 -15.10
C SER A 79 -7.51 3.38 -13.63
N HIS A 80 -7.11 4.41 -12.89
CA HIS A 80 -6.74 4.31 -11.48
C HIS A 80 -7.97 4.08 -10.58
N MET A 81 -9.09 4.74 -10.88
CA MET A 81 -10.37 4.49 -10.20
C MET A 81 -10.86 3.04 -10.37
N LYS A 82 -10.66 2.46 -11.56
CA LYS A 82 -10.98 1.04 -11.83
C LYS A 82 -10.07 0.09 -11.02
N LYS A 83 -8.78 0.42 -10.87
CA LYS A 83 -7.81 -0.39 -10.08
C LYS A 83 -8.15 -0.42 -8.59
N SER A 84 -8.58 0.70 -8.00
CA SER A 84 -9.00 0.75 -6.59
C SER A 84 -10.17 -0.22 -6.31
N ARG A 85 -11.12 -0.33 -7.26
CA ARG A 85 -12.21 -1.31 -7.18
C ARG A 85 -11.71 -2.76 -7.26
N TYR A 86 -10.72 -3.04 -8.12
CA TYR A 86 -10.13 -4.37 -8.24
C TYR A 86 -9.41 -4.80 -6.95
N ILE A 87 -8.63 -3.90 -6.33
CA ILE A 87 -7.91 -4.20 -5.07
C ILE A 87 -8.89 -4.52 -3.95
N ARG A 88 -9.97 -3.74 -3.81
CA ARG A 88 -11.02 -3.99 -2.81
C ARG A 88 -11.68 -5.36 -3.00
N ASN A 89 -11.98 -5.72 -4.25
CA ASN A 89 -12.54 -7.03 -4.57
C ASN A 89 -11.54 -8.17 -4.32
N ALA A 90 -10.26 -7.98 -4.67
CA ALA A 90 -9.21 -8.97 -4.40
C ALA A 90 -9.05 -9.24 -2.89
N LEU A 91 -9.10 -8.20 -2.06
CA LEU A 91 -9.04 -8.35 -0.60
C LEU A 91 -10.21 -9.18 -0.06
N ALA A 92 -11.43 -8.93 -0.56
CA ALA A 92 -12.62 -9.70 -0.17
C ALA A 92 -12.50 -11.18 -0.57
N VAL A 93 -11.94 -11.47 -1.76
CA VAL A 93 -11.69 -12.85 -2.21
C VAL A 93 -10.67 -13.55 -1.31
N ILE A 94 -9.58 -12.87 -0.92
CA ILE A 94 -8.56 -13.42 -0.01
C ILE A 94 -9.18 -13.78 1.34
N VAL A 95 -10.00 -12.89 1.92
CA VAL A 95 -10.71 -13.17 3.18
C VAL A 95 -11.65 -14.38 3.02
N GLY A 96 -12.39 -14.47 1.90
CA GLY A 96 -13.23 -15.63 1.60
C GLY A 96 -12.43 -16.93 1.53
N MET A 97 -11.26 -16.93 0.87
CA MET A 97 -10.38 -18.10 0.82
C MET A 97 -9.87 -18.51 2.20
N LEU A 98 -9.48 -17.55 3.06
CA LEU A 98 -9.07 -17.84 4.43
C LEU A 98 -10.19 -18.49 5.25
N LEU A 99 -11.44 -18.02 5.11
CA LEU A 99 -12.59 -18.62 5.78
C LEU A 99 -12.82 -20.07 5.32
N ILE A 100 -12.72 -20.34 4.01
CA ILE A 100 -12.85 -21.69 3.46
C ILE A 100 -11.75 -22.61 4.01
N LEU A 101 -10.52 -22.13 4.10
CA LEU A 101 -9.41 -22.88 4.69
C LEU A 101 -9.63 -23.17 6.18
N CYS A 102 -10.13 -22.20 6.94
CA CYS A 102 -10.48 -22.41 8.35
C CYS A 102 -11.55 -23.49 8.52
N VAL A 103 -12.61 -23.45 7.71
CA VAL A 103 -13.67 -24.48 7.73
C VAL A 103 -13.11 -25.85 7.34
N TYR A 104 -12.27 -25.92 6.30
CA TYR A 104 -11.65 -27.17 5.87
C TYR A 104 -10.77 -27.79 6.96
N ARG A 105 -9.93 -26.97 7.62
CA ARG A 105 -9.09 -27.42 8.74
C ARG A 105 -9.93 -27.87 9.93
N GLY A 106 -10.99 -27.13 10.25
CA GLY A 106 -11.95 -27.50 11.29
C GLY A 106 -12.62 -28.85 11.00
N ALA A 107 -13.04 -29.08 9.76
CA ALA A 107 -13.65 -30.34 9.34
C ALA A 107 -12.68 -31.52 9.45
N LEU A 108 -11.41 -31.35 9.06
CA LEU A 108 -10.39 -32.38 9.23
C LEU A 108 -10.18 -32.74 10.70
N ILE A 109 -10.09 -31.74 11.57
CA ILE A 109 -9.93 -31.96 13.02
C ILE A 109 -11.16 -32.68 13.58
N TYR A 110 -12.36 -32.24 13.20
CA TYR A 110 -13.61 -32.87 13.63
C TYR A 110 -13.69 -34.34 13.18
N GLN A 111 -13.31 -34.63 11.94
CA GLN A 111 -13.26 -36.00 11.43
C GLN A 111 -12.25 -36.85 12.21
N SER A 112 -11.07 -36.28 12.51
CA SER A 112 -10.05 -36.98 13.29
C SER A 112 -10.50 -37.25 14.74
N TYR A 113 -11.24 -36.32 15.35
CA TYR A 113 -11.80 -36.50 16.69
C TYR A 113 -12.82 -37.64 16.72
N ARG A 114 -13.76 -37.65 15.77
CA ARG A 114 -14.75 -38.73 15.62
C ARG A 114 -14.09 -40.09 15.33
N ALA A 115 -13.04 -40.10 14.52
CA ALA A 115 -12.29 -41.33 14.22
C ALA A 115 -11.61 -41.88 15.48
N ALA A 116 -11.03 -41.01 16.31
CA ALA A 116 -10.43 -41.41 17.59
C ALA A 116 -11.48 -41.90 18.60
N GLU A 117 -12.61 -41.21 18.73
CA GLU A 117 -13.71 -41.63 19.61
C GLU A 117 -14.26 -43.01 19.22
N ASN A 118 -14.51 -43.22 17.93
CA ASN A 118 -14.98 -44.52 17.43
C ASN A 118 -13.95 -45.63 17.66
N ALA A 119 -12.66 -45.37 17.48
CA ALA A 119 -11.60 -46.36 17.71
C ALA A 119 -11.52 -46.79 19.18
N THR A 120 -11.61 -45.83 20.12
CA THR A 120 -11.63 -46.11 21.56
C THR A 120 -12.85 -46.92 21.98
N ILE A 121 -14.03 -46.63 21.41
CA ILE A 121 -15.27 -47.40 21.70
C ILE A 121 -15.14 -48.86 21.23
N THR A 122 -14.59 -49.10 20.04
CA THR A 122 -14.38 -50.46 19.52
C THR A 122 -13.41 -51.27 20.39
N GLU A 123 -12.33 -50.66 20.88
CA GLU A 123 -11.35 -51.33 21.77
C GLU A 123 -11.97 -51.75 23.12
N ILE A 124 -12.84 -50.91 23.68
CA ILE A 124 -13.58 -51.22 24.92
C ILE A 124 -14.56 -52.38 24.70
N GLU A 125 -15.30 -52.38 23.59
CA GLU A 125 -16.26 -53.45 23.25
C GLU A 125 -15.58 -54.81 23.11
N THR A 126 -14.43 -54.88 22.42
CA THR A 126 -13.67 -56.12 22.27
C THR A 126 -13.12 -56.69 23.58
N THR A 127 -12.82 -55.85 24.57
CA THR A 127 -12.29 -56.31 25.87
C THR A 127 -13.38 -56.96 26.72
N ILE A 128 -14.64 -56.52 26.60
CA ILE A 128 -15.77 -57.04 27.39
C ILE A 128 -16.24 -58.39 26.84
N GLU A 129 -16.12 -58.65 25.54
CA GLU A 129 -16.45 -59.96 24.95
C GLU A 129 -15.40 -61.05 25.22
N GLU A 130 -14.17 -60.67 25.58
CA GLU A 130 -13.07 -61.62 25.87
C GLU A 130 -12.96 -62.03 27.36
N GLU A 131 -13.73 -61.41 28.27
CA GLU A 131 -13.86 -61.82 29.70
C GLU A 131 -15.05 -62.77 29.96
#